data_AF-A0AAD9AAE1-F1
#
_entry.id   AF-A0AAD9AAE1-F1
#
_cell.length_a   1.000
_cell.length_b   1.000
_cell.length_c   1.000
_cell.angle_alpha   90.00
_cell.angle_beta   90.00
_cell.angle_gamma   90.00
#
_symmetry.space_group_name_H-M   'P 1'
#
loop_
_entity.id
_entity.type
_entity.pdbx_description
1 polymer ?
#
loop_
_entity_poly.entity_id
_entity_poly.type
_entity_poly.pdbx_seq_one_letter_code
_entity_poly.pdbx_strand_id
1 'polypeptide(L)'
;MSSLVIQYPVVRLLLKRHREHNLEYAAIAPFQTLMTILFPAIEGYAVNMEQSVDRRAARVDMLVHGTDFDHDTLFIVMIGELKASYKPPSEGESQLLLRAREAIVAHELEMVYGYTTLGEGFRFWVVSAQTMTLEPLFSDTPRGSRSAYIPLDSAEGDCIIQLCNYIKENRPLRQATVLPSQSFPVSDEEPYGHASQANPPAEESSFNPNQYIPASPSGYYGQSYQPPEPSTQYESEPPVTSSMEHHNDPGDLPDQSMEMDEPPNDSEDEPVAGPSQATGAQQGATYKMVKITKEEHSIRSNKYFFRKHRKGRVITTKIEDWNEVTAGDGRKVWYYKEDTKYWGYKPR
;
A
#
# COMPACT_ATOMS: atom_id res chain seq x y z
N MET A 1 -9.91 -0.62 -24.45
CA MET A 1 -10.85 -0.86 -23.35
C MET A 1 -10.71 -2.30 -22.93
N SER A 2 -10.49 -2.53 -21.63
CA SER A 2 -10.37 -3.87 -21.04
C SER A 2 -11.66 -4.67 -21.28
N SER A 3 -11.54 -5.94 -21.66
CA SER A 3 -12.70 -6.84 -21.80
C SER A 3 -13.45 -6.98 -20.48
N LEU A 4 -12.73 -6.95 -19.36
CA LEU A 4 -13.30 -6.99 -18.02
C LEU A 4 -14.16 -5.73 -17.73
N VAL A 5 -13.70 -4.54 -18.09
CA VAL A 5 -14.49 -3.30 -17.92
C VAL A 5 -15.77 -3.33 -18.79
N ILE A 6 -15.69 -3.96 -19.97
CA ILE A 6 -16.86 -4.17 -20.85
C ILE A 6 -17.84 -5.17 -20.22
N GLN A 7 -17.32 -6.27 -19.67
CA GLN A 7 -18.11 -7.34 -19.06
C GLN A 7 -18.87 -6.89 -17.82
N TYR A 8 -18.33 -5.94 -17.05
CA TYR A 8 -18.94 -5.44 -15.81
C TYR A 8 -19.32 -3.95 -15.93
N PRO A 9 -20.54 -3.62 -16.41
CA PRO A 9 -20.98 -2.25 -16.61
C PRO A 9 -20.87 -1.36 -15.36
N VAL A 10 -21.03 -1.93 -14.17
CA VAL A 10 -20.87 -1.21 -12.90
C VAL A 10 -19.45 -0.68 -12.71
N VAL A 11 -18.42 -1.46 -13.06
CA VAL A 11 -17.01 -1.02 -12.98
C VAL A 11 -16.78 0.15 -13.92
N ARG A 12 -17.31 0.07 -15.14
CA ARG A 12 -17.24 1.16 -16.13
C ARG A 12 -17.92 2.44 -15.64
N LEU A 13 -19.10 2.33 -15.02
CA LEU A 13 -19.83 3.48 -14.48
C LEU A 13 -19.10 4.10 -13.29
N LEU A 14 -18.44 3.29 -12.45
CA LEU A 14 -17.61 3.78 -11.34
C LEU A 14 -16.36 4.49 -11.84
N LEU A 15 -15.69 3.99 -12.87
CA LEU A 15 -14.58 4.69 -13.54
C LEU A 15 -15.05 6.03 -14.12
N LYS A 16 -16.22 6.06 -14.78
CA LYS A 16 -16.81 7.30 -15.29
C LYS A 16 -17.03 8.31 -14.15
N ARG A 17 -17.64 7.87 -13.04
CA ARG A 17 -17.84 8.69 -11.85
C ARG A 17 -16.51 9.20 -11.26
N HIS A 18 -15.47 8.38 -11.25
CA HIS A 18 -14.13 8.80 -10.82
C HIS A 18 -13.61 9.95 -11.69
N ARG A 19 -13.70 9.83 -13.02
CA ARG A 19 -13.26 10.88 -13.97
C ARG A 19 -14.01 12.20 -13.80
N GLU A 20 -15.29 12.14 -13.44
CA GLU A 20 -16.14 13.32 -13.24
C GLU A 20 -15.82 14.10 -11.96
N HIS A 21 -15.44 13.41 -10.88
CA HIS A 21 -15.24 14.04 -9.57
C HIS A 21 -13.77 14.16 -9.14
N ASN A 22 -12.89 13.28 -9.64
CA ASN A 22 -11.47 13.16 -9.27
C ASN A 22 -11.21 13.12 -7.73
N LEU A 23 -12.12 12.47 -6.99
CA LEU A 23 -12.02 12.27 -5.55
C LEU A 23 -11.47 10.88 -5.23
N GLU A 24 -10.75 10.75 -4.11
CA GLU A 24 -10.07 9.52 -3.69
C GLU A 24 -11.04 8.35 -3.49
N TYR A 25 -12.14 8.55 -2.75
CA TYR A 25 -13.16 7.52 -2.57
C TYR A 25 -13.82 7.08 -3.91
N ALA A 26 -13.86 7.97 -4.90
CA ALA A 26 -14.37 7.61 -6.23
C ALA A 26 -13.36 6.75 -7.00
N ALA A 27 -12.05 6.93 -6.77
CA ALA A 27 -11.00 6.09 -7.34
C ALA A 27 -10.99 4.67 -6.72
N ILE A 28 -11.37 4.56 -5.44
CA ILE A 28 -11.40 3.30 -4.69
C ILE A 28 -12.53 2.37 -5.17
N ALA A 29 -13.72 2.93 -5.41
CA ALA A 29 -14.93 2.16 -5.73
C ALA A 29 -14.79 1.15 -6.90
N PRO A 30 -14.22 1.50 -8.08
CA PRO A 30 -14.06 0.53 -9.17
C PRO A 30 -13.17 -0.65 -8.77
N PHE A 31 -12.11 -0.41 -8.01
CA PHE A 31 -11.18 -1.45 -7.58
C PHE A 31 -11.74 -2.32 -6.46
N GLN A 32 -12.44 -1.74 -5.48
CA GLN A 32 -13.16 -2.52 -4.46
C GLN A 32 -14.17 -3.48 -5.12
N THR A 33 -14.97 -2.95 -6.07
CA THR A 33 -15.96 -3.75 -6.80
C THR A 33 -15.28 -4.85 -7.59
N LEU A 34 -14.20 -4.52 -8.30
CA LEU A 34 -13.44 -5.47 -9.10
C LEU A 34 -12.81 -6.57 -8.26
N MET A 35 -12.17 -6.23 -7.14
CA MET A 35 -11.55 -7.22 -6.27
C MET A 35 -12.58 -8.16 -5.66
N THR A 36 -13.78 -7.68 -5.34
CA THR A 36 -14.89 -8.52 -4.87
C THR A 36 -15.35 -9.52 -5.94
N ILE A 37 -15.34 -9.12 -7.21
CA ILE A 37 -15.62 -10.01 -8.35
C ILE A 37 -14.50 -11.04 -8.52
N LEU A 38 -13.25 -10.59 -8.44
CA LEU A 38 -12.08 -11.44 -8.67
C LEU A 38 -11.75 -12.33 -7.48
N PHE A 39 -12.21 -12.04 -6.26
CA PHE A 39 -12.02 -12.84 -5.05
C PHE A 39 -13.38 -13.11 -4.38
N PRO A 40 -14.24 -13.94 -4.98
CA PRO A 40 -15.61 -14.09 -4.53
C PRO A 40 -15.70 -14.99 -3.28
N ALA A 41 -16.68 -14.70 -2.43
CA ALA A 41 -16.94 -15.46 -1.20
C ALA A 41 -17.24 -16.94 -1.43
N ILE A 42 -17.88 -17.28 -2.56
CA ILE A 42 -18.16 -18.67 -2.93
C ILE A 42 -16.88 -19.49 -3.18
N GLU A 43 -15.77 -18.84 -3.47
CA GLU A 43 -14.44 -19.47 -3.62
C GLU A 43 -13.63 -19.44 -2.32
N GLY A 44 -14.22 -18.98 -1.21
CA GLY A 44 -13.56 -18.90 0.10
C GLY A 44 -12.71 -17.66 0.31
N TYR A 45 -12.98 -16.56 -0.41
CA TYR A 45 -12.27 -15.29 -0.25
C TYR A 45 -13.15 -14.19 0.32
N ALA A 46 -12.54 -13.22 1.01
CA ALA A 46 -13.23 -12.03 1.49
C ALA A 46 -12.38 -10.79 1.20
N VAL A 47 -13.01 -9.76 0.62
CA VAL A 47 -12.40 -8.46 0.37
C VAL A 47 -12.98 -7.47 1.38
N ASN A 48 -12.14 -6.99 2.29
CA ASN A 48 -12.51 -6.05 3.33
C ASN A 48 -11.82 -4.71 3.10
N MET A 49 -12.51 -3.62 3.42
CA MET A 49 -11.95 -2.26 3.36
C MET A 49 -11.69 -1.76 4.78
N GLU A 50 -10.70 -0.87 4.94
CA GLU A 50 -10.46 -0.16 6.20
C GLU A 50 -10.24 -1.11 7.40
N GLN A 51 -9.51 -2.20 7.19
CA GLN A 51 -9.20 -3.19 8.23
C GLN A 51 -7.74 -3.15 8.64
N SER A 52 -7.46 -3.54 9.89
CA SER A 52 -6.10 -3.68 10.39
C SER A 52 -5.50 -5.03 10.02
N VAL A 53 -4.22 -5.04 9.66
CA VAL A 53 -3.47 -6.26 9.38
C VAL A 53 -3.02 -7.00 10.64
N ASP A 54 -2.86 -6.31 11.77
CA ASP A 54 -2.25 -6.85 13.00
C ASP A 54 -3.12 -6.60 14.26
N ARG A 55 -4.40 -6.29 14.05
CA ARG A 55 -5.39 -5.93 15.10
C ARG A 55 -5.04 -4.66 15.88
N ARG A 56 -4.09 -3.85 15.39
CA ARG A 56 -3.80 -2.51 15.96
C ARG A 56 -4.67 -1.44 15.32
N ALA A 57 -4.44 -0.19 15.71
CA ALA A 57 -5.22 0.95 15.22
C ALA A 57 -5.03 1.25 13.73
N ALA A 58 -3.89 0.84 13.15
CA ALA A 58 -3.57 1.15 11.78
C ALA A 58 -4.32 0.26 10.80
N ARG A 59 -4.97 0.89 9.81
CA ARG A 59 -5.79 0.25 8.80
C ARG A 59 -5.11 0.29 7.44
N VAL A 60 -5.49 -0.63 6.59
CA VAL A 60 -5.19 -0.64 5.16
C VAL A 60 -6.45 -0.32 4.38
N ASP A 61 -6.28 0.31 3.23
CA ASP A 61 -7.42 0.68 2.38
C ASP A 61 -8.19 -0.59 1.95
N MET A 62 -7.48 -1.67 1.63
CA MET A 62 -8.07 -2.96 1.24
C MET A 62 -7.27 -4.15 1.78
N LEU A 63 -7.97 -5.20 2.19
CA LEU A 63 -7.41 -6.45 2.69
C LEU A 63 -8.17 -7.63 2.07
N VAL A 64 -7.45 -8.55 1.46
CA VAL A 64 -8.01 -9.80 0.91
C VAL A 64 -7.63 -10.96 1.82
N HIS A 65 -8.62 -11.67 2.30
CA HIS A 65 -8.47 -12.92 3.05
C HIS A 65 -8.81 -14.11 2.18
N GLY A 66 -8.14 -15.23 2.45
CA GLY A 66 -8.52 -16.56 1.99
C GLY A 66 -8.92 -17.43 3.17
N THR A 67 -9.65 -18.50 2.87
CA THR A 67 -10.09 -19.50 3.86
C THR A 67 -9.23 -20.74 3.76
N ASP A 68 -8.70 -21.18 4.89
CA ASP A 68 -8.17 -22.51 5.09
C ASP A 68 -9.31 -23.40 5.59
N PHE A 69 -9.88 -24.19 4.68
CA PHE A 69 -11.05 -25.02 4.95
C PHE A 69 -10.74 -26.20 5.88
N ASP A 70 -9.49 -26.67 5.91
CA ASP A 70 -9.11 -27.82 6.74
C ASP A 70 -9.04 -27.43 8.22
N HIS A 71 -8.72 -26.17 8.50
CA HIS A 71 -8.56 -25.65 9.86
C HIS A 71 -9.64 -24.66 10.28
N ASP A 72 -10.59 -24.32 9.40
CA ASP A 72 -11.62 -23.31 9.59
C ASP A 72 -11.05 -21.95 10.03
N THR A 73 -10.03 -21.47 9.32
CA THR A 73 -9.36 -20.19 9.62
C THR A 73 -9.24 -19.28 8.41
N LEU A 74 -9.11 -17.98 8.68
CA LEU A 74 -8.74 -16.98 7.67
C LEU A 74 -7.23 -16.76 7.66
N PHE A 75 -6.69 -16.54 6.47
CA PHE A 75 -5.32 -16.07 6.28
C PHE A 75 -5.28 -14.86 5.35
N ILE A 76 -4.28 -14.00 5.52
CA ILE A 76 -4.09 -12.82 4.67
C ILE A 76 -3.52 -13.28 3.33
N VAL A 77 -4.18 -12.92 2.23
CA VAL A 77 -3.74 -13.18 0.86
C VAL A 77 -2.99 -11.96 0.30
N MET A 78 -3.62 -10.79 0.39
CA MET A 78 -3.14 -9.58 -0.26
C MET A 78 -3.53 -8.32 0.52
N ILE A 79 -2.65 -7.33 0.53
CA ILE A 79 -2.86 -6.01 1.15
C ILE A 79 -2.91 -4.95 0.05
N GLY A 80 -3.84 -4.00 0.15
CA GLY A 80 -4.07 -2.95 -0.84
C GLY A 80 -3.95 -1.54 -0.26
N GLU A 81 -3.26 -0.66 -1.00
CA GLU A 81 -3.18 0.78 -0.75
C GLU A 81 -3.65 1.53 -2.00
N LEU A 82 -4.70 2.32 -1.88
CA LEU A 82 -5.37 2.97 -2.99
C LEU A 82 -5.19 4.48 -2.88
N LYS A 83 -4.65 5.13 -3.92
CA LYS A 83 -4.40 6.57 -3.91
C LYS A 83 -4.99 7.25 -5.14
N ALA A 84 -5.42 8.50 -4.96
CA ALA A 84 -5.88 9.34 -6.06
C ALA A 84 -4.75 9.65 -7.06
N SER A 85 -5.11 9.95 -8.31
CA SER A 85 -4.17 10.15 -9.43
C SER A 85 -3.12 11.26 -9.20
N TYR A 86 -3.44 12.26 -8.38
CA TYR A 86 -2.57 13.41 -8.09
C TYR A 86 -1.54 13.14 -6.99
N LYS A 87 -1.67 12.03 -6.26
CA LYS A 87 -0.73 11.63 -5.20
C LYS A 87 0.54 11.04 -5.80
N PRO A 88 1.69 11.14 -5.11
CA PRO A 88 2.89 10.46 -5.56
C PRO A 88 2.75 8.93 -5.36
N PRO A 89 3.16 8.10 -6.35
CA PRO A 89 3.12 6.63 -6.21
C PRO A 89 3.85 6.13 -4.97
N SER A 90 4.94 6.79 -4.60
CA SER A 90 5.78 6.44 -3.46
C SER A 90 5.05 6.50 -2.10
N GLU A 91 3.96 7.27 -1.99
CA GLU A 91 3.15 7.34 -0.77
C GLU A 91 2.42 6.00 -0.55
N GLY A 92 1.68 5.51 -1.55
CA GLY A 92 1.00 4.22 -1.50
C GLY A 92 1.99 3.04 -1.39
N GLU A 93 3.09 3.08 -2.14
CA GLU A 93 4.12 2.02 -2.09
C GLU A 93 4.81 1.93 -0.71
N SER A 94 5.09 3.07 -0.07
CA SER A 94 5.71 3.09 1.26
C SER A 94 4.75 2.59 2.35
N GLN A 95 3.46 2.97 2.25
CA GLN A 95 2.43 2.50 3.18
C GLN A 95 2.22 0.99 3.02
N LEU A 96 2.12 0.51 1.78
CA LEU A 96 1.99 -0.91 1.49
C LEU A 96 3.15 -1.72 2.05
N LEU A 97 4.39 -1.27 1.83
CA LEU A 97 5.57 -1.97 2.34
C LEU A 97 5.58 -2.04 3.87
N LEU A 98 5.18 -0.94 4.54
CA LEU A 98 5.07 -0.94 6.00
C LEU A 98 4.06 -1.99 6.47
N ARG A 99 2.86 -2.02 5.87
CA ARG A 99 1.76 -2.92 6.25
C ARG A 99 2.06 -4.38 5.92
N ALA A 100 2.72 -4.62 4.79
CA ALA A 100 3.19 -5.95 4.41
C ALA A 100 4.18 -6.52 5.43
N ARG A 101 5.15 -5.71 5.89
CA ARG A 101 6.10 -6.12 6.94
C ARG A 101 5.40 -6.45 8.26
N GLU A 102 4.44 -5.61 8.67
CA GLU A 102 3.62 -5.86 9.85
C GLU A 102 2.84 -7.18 9.73
N ALA A 103 2.21 -7.43 8.58
CA ALA A 103 1.46 -8.67 8.34
C ALA A 103 2.36 -9.91 8.34
N ILE A 104 3.51 -9.84 7.67
CA ILE A 104 4.48 -10.96 7.63
C ILE A 104 4.92 -11.34 9.04
N VAL A 105 5.24 -10.37 9.89
CA VAL A 105 5.68 -10.63 11.27
C VAL A 105 4.53 -11.10 12.14
N ALA A 106 3.36 -10.48 12.05
CA ALA A 106 2.23 -10.78 12.92
C ALA A 106 1.59 -12.15 12.63
N HIS A 107 1.68 -12.63 11.38
CA HIS A 107 1.06 -13.88 10.93
C HIS A 107 2.07 -14.94 10.49
N GLU A 108 3.35 -14.71 10.76
CA GLU A 108 4.45 -15.63 10.43
C GLU A 108 4.44 -16.05 8.95
N LEU A 109 4.22 -15.11 8.03
CA LEU A 109 4.11 -15.43 6.61
C LEU A 109 5.49 -15.55 5.95
N GLU A 110 5.64 -16.40 4.94
CA GLU A 110 6.84 -16.44 4.10
C GLU A 110 6.88 -15.24 3.15
N MET A 111 5.71 -14.77 2.72
CA MET A 111 5.55 -13.61 1.87
C MET A 111 4.11 -13.09 1.98
N VAL A 112 3.84 -11.91 1.42
CA VAL A 112 2.46 -11.42 1.22
C VAL A 112 2.39 -10.68 -0.11
N TYR A 113 1.25 -10.81 -0.80
CA TYR A 113 1.00 -10.01 -1.99
C TYR A 113 0.57 -8.60 -1.62
N GLY A 114 0.97 -7.66 -2.46
CA GLY A 114 0.60 -6.26 -2.33
C GLY A 114 -0.10 -5.75 -3.57
N TYR A 115 -0.92 -4.74 -3.40
CA TYR A 115 -1.66 -4.09 -4.47
C TYR A 115 -1.64 -2.58 -4.25
N THR A 116 -1.32 -1.81 -5.29
CA THR A 116 -1.44 -0.36 -5.23
C THR A 116 -2.27 0.17 -6.38
N THR A 117 -3.00 1.26 -6.12
CA THR A 117 -3.65 2.04 -7.18
C THR A 117 -3.18 3.48 -7.19
N LEU A 118 -3.21 4.05 -8.39
CA LEU A 118 -2.99 5.47 -8.61
C LEU A 118 -4.01 5.98 -9.63
N GLY A 119 -5.07 6.61 -9.15
CA GLY A 119 -6.23 6.95 -9.98
C GLY A 119 -6.87 5.68 -10.51
N GLU A 120 -6.84 5.49 -11.84
CA GLU A 120 -7.35 4.28 -12.51
C GLU A 120 -6.26 3.26 -12.83
N GLY A 121 -5.01 3.57 -12.49
CA GLY A 121 -3.88 2.68 -12.69
C GLY A 121 -3.74 1.70 -11.52
N PHE A 122 -3.30 0.47 -11.79
CA PHE A 122 -2.99 -0.50 -10.75
C PHE A 122 -1.61 -1.14 -10.92
N ARG A 123 -1.12 -1.75 -9.84
CA ARG A 123 0.08 -2.58 -9.81
C ARG A 123 0.02 -3.62 -8.70
N PHE A 124 0.62 -4.79 -8.95
CA PHE A 124 0.80 -5.85 -7.97
C PHE A 124 2.25 -5.99 -7.53
N TRP A 125 2.41 -6.43 -6.31
CA TRP A 125 3.68 -6.52 -5.62
C TRP A 125 3.78 -7.85 -4.87
N VAL A 126 5.00 -8.24 -4.58
CA VAL A 126 5.32 -9.27 -3.60
C VAL A 126 6.29 -8.68 -2.58
N VAL A 127 6.09 -9.03 -1.31
CA VAL A 127 7.04 -8.77 -0.23
C VAL A 127 7.35 -10.10 0.42
N SER A 128 8.60 -10.53 0.36
CA SER A 128 9.05 -11.77 1.01
C SER A 128 9.61 -11.49 2.40
N ALA A 129 9.53 -12.48 3.29
CA ALA A 129 10.12 -12.39 4.61
C ALA A 129 11.65 -12.28 4.57
N GLN A 130 12.28 -12.77 3.49
CA GLN A 130 13.74 -12.74 3.32
C GLN A 130 14.24 -11.36 2.94
N THR A 131 13.59 -10.68 2.00
CA THR A 131 14.05 -9.38 1.49
C THR A 131 13.38 -8.21 2.21
N MET A 132 12.14 -8.39 2.68
CA MET A 132 11.32 -7.32 3.27
C MET A 132 11.27 -6.08 2.38
N THR A 133 11.37 -6.25 1.06
CA THR A 133 11.33 -5.18 0.06
C THR A 133 10.15 -5.34 -0.87
N LEU A 134 9.69 -4.20 -1.41
CA LEU A 134 8.59 -4.18 -2.37
C LEU A 134 9.11 -4.50 -3.78
N GLU A 135 8.73 -5.67 -4.29
CA GLU A 135 9.15 -6.19 -5.59
C GLU A 135 7.94 -6.28 -6.52
N PRO A 136 7.99 -5.74 -7.75
CA PRO A 136 6.89 -5.86 -8.69
C PRO A 136 6.61 -7.33 -8.99
N LEU A 137 5.33 -7.71 -8.97
CA LEU A 137 4.96 -9.05 -9.41
C LEU A 137 5.23 -9.18 -10.92
N PHE A 138 5.97 -10.22 -11.33
CA PHE A 138 6.49 -10.42 -12.70
C PHE A 138 7.49 -9.34 -13.17
N SER A 139 8.42 -8.93 -12.31
CA SER A 139 9.44 -7.91 -12.58
C SER A 139 10.32 -8.15 -13.82
N ASP A 140 10.37 -9.38 -14.31
CA ASP A 140 11.08 -9.84 -15.51
C ASP A 140 10.31 -9.55 -16.81
N THR A 141 9.04 -9.20 -16.72
CA THR A 141 8.21 -8.84 -17.88
C THR A 141 8.13 -7.32 -18.07
N PRO A 142 7.86 -6.82 -19.29
CA PRO A 142 7.52 -5.41 -19.50
C PRO A 142 6.36 -4.92 -18.61
N ARG A 143 5.48 -5.84 -18.20
CA ARG A 143 4.33 -5.59 -17.32
C ARG A 143 4.73 -5.41 -15.85
N GLY A 144 5.85 -5.98 -15.40
CA GLY A 144 6.42 -5.77 -14.06
C GLY A 144 7.44 -4.63 -13.99
N SER A 145 7.62 -3.85 -15.06
CA SER A 145 8.46 -2.66 -15.02
C SER A 145 7.94 -1.67 -13.97
N ARG A 146 8.83 -1.22 -13.06
CA ARG A 146 8.54 -0.22 -12.02
C ARG A 146 7.99 1.11 -12.57
N SER A 147 8.02 1.33 -13.88
CA SER A 147 7.69 2.60 -14.52
C SER A 147 6.23 2.83 -14.90
N ALA A 148 5.33 1.83 -14.89
CA ALA A 148 3.94 2.05 -15.30
C ALA A 148 2.93 1.43 -14.33
N TYR A 149 1.98 2.25 -13.84
CA TYR A 149 0.71 1.74 -13.33
C TYR A 149 -0.16 1.44 -14.56
N ILE A 150 -0.78 0.27 -14.62
CA ILE A 150 -1.55 -0.17 -15.77
C ILE A 150 -2.97 0.41 -15.63
N PRO A 151 -3.44 1.27 -16.56
CA PRO A 151 -4.81 1.77 -16.48
C PRO A 151 -5.82 0.62 -16.61
N LEU A 152 -6.77 0.54 -15.69
CA LEU A 152 -7.78 -0.52 -15.68
C LEU A 152 -8.60 -0.57 -16.97
N ASP A 153 -8.87 0.59 -17.57
CA ASP A 153 -9.64 0.72 -18.82
C ASP A 153 -8.79 0.57 -20.09
N SER A 154 -7.49 0.24 -19.98
CA SER A 154 -6.65 -0.04 -21.17
C SER A 154 -6.84 -1.48 -21.66
N ALA A 155 -6.35 -1.81 -22.86
CA ALA A 155 -6.35 -3.18 -23.36
C ALA A 155 -5.49 -4.11 -22.49
N GLU A 156 -4.39 -3.58 -21.94
CA GLU A 156 -3.49 -4.27 -21.02
C GLU A 156 -4.11 -4.50 -19.64
N GLY A 157 -5.14 -3.74 -19.25
CA GLY A 157 -5.83 -3.84 -17.96
C GLY A 157 -6.39 -5.24 -17.68
N ASP A 158 -6.68 -6.04 -18.71
CA ASP A 158 -7.14 -7.43 -18.59
C ASP A 158 -6.13 -8.35 -17.90
N CYS A 159 -4.85 -7.94 -17.81
CA CYS A 159 -3.85 -8.70 -17.07
C CYS A 159 -4.19 -8.85 -15.59
N ILE A 160 -5.06 -8.00 -15.02
CA ILE A 160 -5.51 -8.11 -13.63
C ILE A 160 -6.13 -9.47 -13.31
N ILE A 161 -6.85 -10.08 -14.27
CA ILE A 161 -7.46 -11.40 -14.09
C ILE A 161 -6.36 -12.45 -13.92
N GLN A 162 -5.35 -12.42 -14.80
CA GLN A 162 -4.23 -13.37 -14.78
C GLN A 162 -3.42 -13.23 -13.49
N LEU A 163 -3.19 -11.99 -13.05
CA LEU A 163 -2.51 -11.67 -11.79
C LEU A 163 -3.28 -12.19 -10.57
N CYS A 164 -4.60 -11.95 -10.51
CA CYS A 164 -5.43 -12.45 -9.42
C CYS A 164 -5.51 -13.98 -9.40
N ASN A 165 -5.64 -14.64 -10.56
CA ASN A 165 -5.61 -16.10 -10.63
C ASN A 165 -4.27 -16.66 -10.15
N TYR A 166 -3.16 -16.06 -10.56
CA TYR A 166 -1.84 -16.43 -10.07
C TYR A 166 -1.75 -16.35 -8.52
N ILE A 167 -2.27 -15.28 -7.92
CA ILE A 167 -2.31 -15.10 -6.47
C ILE A 167 -3.16 -16.18 -5.78
N LYS A 168 -4.30 -16.55 -6.37
CA LYS A 168 -5.15 -17.63 -5.84
C LYS A 168 -4.49 -18.99 -5.87
N GLU A 169 -3.69 -19.26 -6.90
CA GLU A 169 -2.94 -20.50 -7.11
C GLU A 169 -1.68 -20.57 -6.23
N ASN A 170 -1.07 -19.42 -5.91
CA ASN A 170 0.21 -19.33 -5.18
C ASN A 170 0.00 -18.66 -3.82
N ARG A 171 -0.84 -19.23 -2.98
CA ARG A 171 -1.26 -18.63 -1.70
C ARG A 171 -0.06 -18.40 -0.77
N PRO A 172 -0.05 -17.30 0.03
CA PRO A 172 0.93 -17.11 1.08
C PRO A 172 0.99 -18.31 2.03
N LEU A 173 2.20 -18.84 2.24
CA LEU A 173 2.46 -19.89 3.20
C LEU A 173 2.87 -19.29 4.54
N ARG A 174 2.56 -20.00 5.64
CA ARG A 174 3.15 -19.72 6.94
C ARG A 174 4.54 -20.34 7.02
N GLN A 175 5.46 -19.66 7.68
CA GLN A 175 6.77 -20.19 8.00
C GLN A 175 6.60 -21.42 8.90
N ALA A 176 7.27 -22.51 8.54
CA ALA A 176 7.29 -23.69 9.39
C ALA A 176 7.93 -23.35 10.74
N THR A 177 7.23 -23.64 11.84
CA THR A 177 7.80 -23.50 13.18
C THR A 177 9.03 -24.41 13.29
N VAL A 178 10.21 -23.81 13.48
CA VAL A 178 11.43 -24.59 13.76
C VAL A 178 11.26 -25.19 15.14
N LEU A 179 10.91 -26.47 15.19
CA LEU A 179 10.92 -27.21 16.45
C LEU A 179 12.36 -27.26 16.95
N PRO A 180 12.63 -26.85 18.21
CA PRO A 180 13.97 -26.98 18.76
C PRO A 180 14.35 -28.46 18.69
N SER A 181 15.48 -28.75 18.06
CA SER A 181 16.03 -30.12 18.03
C SER A 181 16.26 -30.54 19.47
N GLN A 182 15.37 -31.37 20.02
CA GLN A 182 15.59 -32.00 21.30
C GLN A 182 16.82 -32.87 21.12
N SER A 183 17.95 -32.46 21.71
CA SER A 183 19.10 -33.33 21.87
C SER A 183 18.64 -34.46 22.78
N PHE A 184 18.39 -35.63 22.20
CA PHE A 184 18.18 -36.84 22.99
C PHE A 184 19.41 -37.02 23.87
N PRO A 185 19.26 -37.17 25.20
CA PRO A 185 20.38 -37.55 26.03
C PRO A 185 20.93 -38.86 25.46
N VAL A 186 22.19 -38.82 25.01
CA VAL A 186 22.95 -40.02 24.70
C VAL A 186 23.02 -40.76 26.02
N SER A 187 22.24 -41.83 26.15
CA SER A 187 22.42 -42.79 27.21
C SER A 187 23.83 -43.35 27.03
N ASP A 188 24.75 -42.96 27.91
CA ASP A 188 26.01 -43.66 28.08
C ASP A 188 25.70 -45.06 28.63
N GLU A 189 25.29 -45.98 27.75
CA GLU A 189 25.27 -47.39 28.05
C GLU A 189 26.73 -47.87 28.16
N GLU A 190 27.21 -47.88 29.40
CA GLU A 190 28.39 -48.62 29.84
C GLU A 190 28.36 -50.05 29.27
N PRO A 191 29.43 -50.52 28.61
CA PRO A 191 29.48 -51.86 28.05
C PRO A 191 29.76 -52.88 29.16
N TYR A 192 28.72 -53.36 29.83
CA TYR A 192 28.81 -54.55 30.67
C TYR A 192 28.92 -55.81 29.80
N GLY A 193 30.15 -56.28 29.61
CA GLY A 193 30.41 -57.66 29.22
C GLY A 193 30.11 -58.60 30.39
N HIS A 194 29.28 -59.63 30.17
CA HIS A 194 29.65 -61.04 30.35
C HIS A 194 28.44 -61.99 30.20
N ALA A 195 28.69 -63.04 29.42
CA ALA A 195 28.30 -64.45 29.63
C ALA A 195 26.82 -64.88 29.51
N SER A 196 26.55 -65.59 28.41
CA SER A 196 26.07 -66.97 28.31
C SER A 196 24.94 -67.50 29.21
N GLN A 197 24.00 -68.15 28.50
CA GLN A 197 23.19 -69.34 28.81
C GLN A 197 21.75 -69.18 29.35
N ALA A 198 20.89 -69.91 28.63
CA ALA A 198 19.69 -70.64 29.03
C ALA A 198 18.32 -70.02 28.67
N ASN A 199 17.67 -70.63 27.66
CA ASN A 199 16.21 -70.79 27.51
C ASN A 199 15.56 -71.19 28.85
N PRO A 200 14.30 -70.80 29.19
CA PRO A 200 13.07 -71.28 28.51
C PRO A 200 11.85 -70.29 28.66
N PRO A 201 10.58 -70.75 28.60
CA PRO A 201 9.83 -71.31 27.48
C PRO A 201 8.75 -70.33 26.95
N ALA A 202 8.13 -70.71 25.84
CA ALA A 202 6.99 -70.01 25.26
C ALA A 202 5.76 -70.06 26.17
N GLU A 203 5.24 -68.88 26.54
CA GLU A 203 3.87 -68.70 27.00
C GLU A 203 3.08 -67.92 25.95
N GLU A 204 2.11 -68.59 25.35
CA GLU A 204 1.03 -67.98 24.58
C GLU A 204 0.24 -67.04 25.49
N SER A 205 0.44 -65.73 25.33
CA SER A 205 -0.48 -64.72 25.87
C SER A 205 -1.33 -64.16 24.73
N SER A 206 -2.62 -64.41 24.86
CA SER A 206 -3.68 -63.94 23.98
C SER A 206 -3.84 -62.43 24.13
N PHE A 207 -3.52 -61.70 23.07
CA PHE A 207 -3.72 -60.24 22.99
C PHE A 207 -5.21 -59.94 22.80
N ASN A 208 -5.82 -59.27 23.79
CA ASN A 208 -7.21 -58.82 23.76
C ASN A 208 -7.23 -57.34 23.31
N PRO A 209 -7.75 -56.97 22.12
CA PRO A 209 -7.55 -55.64 21.55
C PRO A 209 -8.58 -54.59 21.98
N ASN A 210 -9.25 -54.74 23.13
CA ASN A 210 -10.26 -53.78 23.60
C ASN A 210 -9.95 -53.26 25.00
N GLN A 211 -9.03 -52.30 25.10
CA GLN A 211 -8.99 -51.34 26.21
C GLN A 211 -8.17 -50.11 25.79
N TYR A 212 -8.79 -49.26 24.98
CA TYR A 212 -8.35 -47.87 24.82
C TYR A 212 -9.14 -47.01 25.79
N ILE A 213 -8.47 -46.48 26.81
CA ILE A 213 -8.98 -45.41 27.68
C ILE A 213 -8.34 -44.12 27.19
N PRO A 214 -9.08 -43.17 26.58
CA PRO A 214 -8.57 -41.83 26.41
C PRO A 214 -8.81 -41.04 27.70
N ALA A 215 -7.72 -40.61 28.32
CA ALA A 215 -7.73 -39.58 29.34
C ALA A 215 -8.13 -38.24 28.69
N SER A 216 -9.32 -37.75 29.01
CA SER A 216 -9.72 -36.37 28.70
C SER A 216 -9.26 -35.43 29.82
N PRO A 217 -8.57 -34.33 29.51
CA PRO A 217 -8.56 -33.17 30.39
C PRO A 217 -9.80 -32.31 30.09
N SER A 218 -10.78 -32.42 30.99
CA SER A 218 -11.63 -31.30 31.42
C SER A 218 -10.74 -30.09 31.73
N GLY A 219 -11.00 -28.83 31.37
CA GLY A 219 -12.13 -28.14 30.77
C GLY A 219 -11.89 -26.64 31.00
N TYR A 220 -12.40 -25.75 30.15
CA TYR A 220 -12.64 -24.35 30.52
C TYR A 220 -13.80 -23.78 29.70
N TYR A 221 -14.84 -23.41 30.45
CA TYR A 221 -16.05 -22.64 30.16
C TYR A 221 -16.32 -22.11 28.74
N GLY A 222 -17.45 -22.57 28.20
CA GLY A 222 -18.19 -21.86 27.16
C GLY A 222 -18.93 -20.65 27.73
N GLN A 223 -18.84 -19.53 27.02
CA GLN A 223 -19.82 -18.45 27.08
C GLN A 223 -20.68 -18.53 25.81
N SER A 224 -21.89 -19.03 25.96
CA SER A 224 -22.95 -18.89 24.97
C SER A 224 -23.39 -17.41 24.93
N TYR A 225 -22.98 -16.67 23.91
CA TYR A 225 -23.62 -15.41 23.56
C TYR A 225 -24.98 -15.71 22.93
N GLN A 226 -26.03 -15.40 23.68
CA GLN A 226 -27.40 -15.38 23.19
C GLN A 226 -27.64 -13.98 22.62
N PRO A 227 -27.85 -13.81 21.30
CA PRO A 227 -28.13 -12.50 20.72
C PRO A 227 -29.52 -12.03 21.18
N PRO A 228 -29.70 -10.75 21.56
CA PRO A 228 -31.03 -10.21 21.84
C PRO A 228 -31.85 -10.15 20.55
N GLU A 229 -33.10 -10.62 20.64
CA GLU A 229 -34.08 -10.56 19.55
C GLU A 229 -34.37 -9.11 19.12
N PRO A 230 -34.65 -8.86 17.83
CA PRO A 230 -35.00 -7.54 17.36
C PRO A 230 -36.46 -7.21 17.72
N SER A 231 -36.65 -6.35 18.72
CA SER A 231 -37.94 -5.70 18.96
C SER A 231 -38.20 -4.70 17.85
N THR A 232 -39.19 -5.05 17.03
CA THR A 232 -39.89 -4.19 16.07
C THR A 232 -40.62 -3.07 16.81
N GLN A 233 -40.47 -1.83 16.32
CA GLN A 233 -41.50 -0.77 16.21
C GLN A 233 -40.80 0.59 16.12
N TYR A 234 -40.68 1.13 14.90
CA TYR A 234 -40.67 2.58 14.71
C TYR A 234 -41.88 2.91 13.84
N GLU A 235 -42.86 3.47 14.54
CA GLU A 235 -44.08 4.04 14.04
C GLU A 235 -43.75 5.22 13.12
N SER A 236 -44.42 5.24 11.98
CA SER A 236 -44.23 6.22 10.92
C SER A 236 -45.14 7.43 11.20
N GLU A 237 -44.58 8.56 11.63
CA GLU A 237 -45.30 9.83 11.60
C GLU A 237 -44.94 10.64 10.33
N PRO A 238 -45.93 11.19 9.61
CA PRO A 238 -45.72 11.97 8.40
C PRO A 238 -45.27 13.42 8.70
N PRO A 239 -44.63 14.10 7.72
CA PRO A 239 -44.04 15.42 7.95
C PRO A 239 -45.11 16.51 8.01
N VAL A 240 -45.06 17.32 9.07
CA VAL A 240 -45.77 18.60 9.14
C VAL A 240 -45.01 19.61 8.32
N THR A 241 -45.66 20.05 7.24
CA THR A 241 -45.34 21.26 6.49
C THR A 241 -45.57 22.48 7.38
N SER A 242 -44.54 23.30 7.57
CA SER A 242 -44.73 24.69 7.97
C SER A 242 -43.76 25.61 7.23
N SER A 243 -44.39 26.37 6.35
CA SER A 243 -43.94 27.55 5.64
C SER A 243 -43.84 28.77 6.56
N MET A 244 -42.73 29.51 6.48
CA MET A 244 -42.60 30.98 6.66
C MET A 244 -41.10 31.31 6.47
N GLU A 245 -40.69 31.82 5.32
CA GLU A 245 -40.62 33.26 4.96
C GLU A 245 -39.74 34.13 5.87
N HIS A 246 -38.62 34.55 5.26
CA HIS A 246 -37.84 35.79 5.42
C HIS A 246 -37.56 36.37 6.81
N HIS A 247 -36.27 36.50 7.14
CA HIS A 247 -35.68 37.79 7.53
C HIS A 247 -34.22 37.87 7.05
N ASN A 248 -33.92 38.94 6.30
CA ASN A 248 -32.57 39.44 5.99
C ASN A 248 -32.01 40.14 7.22
N ASP A 249 -30.73 39.93 7.56
CA ASP A 249 -29.63 40.92 7.41
C ASP A 249 -28.33 40.35 8.03
N PRO A 250 -27.13 40.63 7.47
CA PRO A 250 -25.87 39.99 7.83
C PRO A 250 -25.13 40.77 8.93
N GLY A 251 -24.63 40.05 9.93
CA GLY A 251 -23.77 40.59 10.98
C GLY A 251 -22.37 39.99 10.89
N ASP A 252 -21.42 40.85 10.54
CA ASP A 252 -19.96 40.71 10.59
C ASP A 252 -19.43 39.81 11.70
N LEU A 253 -18.45 38.94 11.38
CA LEU A 253 -17.19 38.80 12.14
C LEU A 253 -16.11 38.10 11.26
N PRO A 254 -14.81 38.40 11.48
CA PRO A 254 -13.82 38.50 10.41
C PRO A 254 -13.06 37.22 10.06
N ASP A 255 -12.85 37.07 8.75
CA ASP A 255 -11.92 36.16 8.09
C ASP A 255 -10.47 36.67 8.26
N GLN A 256 -9.62 35.91 8.94
CA GLN A 256 -8.18 36.18 8.99
C GLN A 256 -7.50 35.54 7.78
N SER A 257 -7.73 36.13 6.60
CA SER A 257 -6.88 35.93 5.44
C SER A 257 -5.63 36.78 5.58
N MET A 258 -4.46 36.16 5.74
CA MET A 258 -3.19 36.86 5.60
C MET A 258 -3.02 37.28 4.13
N GLU A 259 -3.17 38.58 3.88
CA GLU A 259 -2.71 39.25 2.67
C GLU A 259 -1.20 39.01 2.51
N MET A 260 -0.81 38.40 1.39
CA MET A 260 0.57 38.46 0.90
C MET A 260 0.59 39.43 -0.28
N ASP A 261 1.32 40.52 -0.08
CA ASP A 261 1.64 41.54 -1.06
C ASP A 261 2.06 40.96 -2.42
N GLU A 262 1.37 41.43 -3.46
CA GLU A 262 1.79 41.32 -4.87
C GLU A 262 2.91 42.33 -5.14
N PRO A 263 4.11 41.91 -5.61
CA PRO A 263 5.07 42.84 -6.19
C PRO A 263 4.71 43.18 -7.65
N PRO A 264 5.13 44.36 -8.13
CA PRO A 264 4.63 44.95 -9.36
C PRO A 264 5.12 44.23 -10.63
N ASN A 265 4.25 44.36 -11.63
CA ASN A 265 4.35 43.96 -13.02
C ASN A 265 5.45 44.78 -13.73
N ASP A 266 6.55 44.14 -14.12
CA ASP A 266 7.54 44.70 -15.04
C ASP A 266 7.43 44.04 -16.42
N SER A 267 7.31 44.93 -17.39
CA SER A 267 6.99 44.81 -18.80
C SER A 267 7.90 43.87 -19.61
N GLU A 268 7.25 43.20 -20.56
CA GLU A 268 7.86 42.52 -21.71
C GLU A 268 8.50 43.56 -22.65
N ASP A 269 9.80 43.44 -22.92
CA ASP A 269 10.46 44.08 -24.06
C ASP A 269 11.14 43.01 -24.91
N GLU A 270 10.65 42.83 -26.13
CA GLU A 270 11.36 42.11 -27.19
C GLU A 270 12.51 42.97 -27.75
N PRO A 271 13.69 42.40 -28.03
CA PRO A 271 14.68 43.07 -28.86
C PRO A 271 14.60 42.64 -30.33
N VAL A 272 14.40 43.67 -31.16
CA VAL A 272 14.51 43.72 -32.61
C VAL A 272 15.90 43.28 -33.10
N ALA A 273 15.92 42.55 -34.21
CA ALA A 273 17.11 42.06 -34.90
C ALA A 273 17.94 43.17 -35.58
N GLY A 274 19.28 43.08 -35.47
CA GLY A 274 20.25 43.85 -36.26
C GLY A 274 21.67 43.21 -36.20
N PRO A 275 22.54 43.39 -37.22
CA PRO A 275 23.47 42.34 -37.64
C PRO A 275 24.95 42.50 -37.22
N SER A 276 25.65 41.36 -37.25
CA SER A 276 27.10 41.17 -37.47
C SER A 276 28.09 41.63 -36.39
N GLN A 277 28.76 40.66 -35.73
CA GLN A 277 30.18 40.30 -35.96
C GLN A 277 30.65 39.27 -34.91
N ALA A 278 31.48 38.33 -35.37
CA ALA A 278 31.99 37.21 -34.60
C ALA A 278 33.16 37.60 -33.69
N THR A 279 33.10 37.23 -32.41
CA THR A 279 34.23 36.79 -31.58
C THR A 279 33.66 35.92 -30.44
N GLY A 280 34.25 34.74 -30.25
CA GLY A 280 33.68 33.67 -29.43
C GLY A 280 33.46 34.05 -27.96
N ALA A 281 32.20 34.00 -27.54
CA ALA A 281 31.80 33.97 -26.14
C ALA A 281 31.05 32.66 -25.91
N GLN A 282 31.47 31.92 -24.89
CA GLN A 282 30.79 30.72 -24.41
C GLN A 282 29.29 31.01 -24.29
N GLN A 283 28.46 30.23 -24.97
CA GLN A 283 27.01 30.30 -24.87
C GLN A 283 26.63 30.25 -23.39
N GLY A 284 26.24 31.41 -22.83
CA GLY A 284 25.87 31.54 -21.44
C GLY A 284 24.73 30.58 -21.16
N ALA A 285 24.98 29.54 -20.36
CA ALA A 285 23.93 28.65 -19.92
C ALA A 285 22.91 29.48 -19.13
N THR A 286 21.78 29.81 -19.74
CA THR A 286 20.65 30.47 -19.08
C THR A 286 20.16 29.55 -17.95
N TYR A 287 20.48 29.92 -16.72
CA TYR A 287 19.98 29.25 -15.52
C TYR A 287 18.63 29.85 -15.12
N LYS A 288 17.80 29.04 -14.46
CA LYS A 288 16.48 29.38 -13.94
C LYS A 288 16.51 29.34 -12.42
N MET A 289 16.20 30.48 -11.81
CA MET A 289 16.07 30.57 -10.36
C MET A 289 14.75 29.94 -9.88
N VAL A 290 14.84 29.07 -8.88
CA VAL A 290 13.72 28.37 -8.25
C VAL A 290 13.73 28.59 -6.74
N LYS A 291 12.53 28.64 -6.15
CA LYS A 291 12.38 28.65 -4.70
C LYS A 291 12.51 27.23 -4.16
N ILE A 292 13.55 27.00 -3.35
CA ILE A 292 13.76 25.73 -2.65
C ILE A 292 13.09 25.83 -1.27
N THR A 293 12.24 24.86 -0.95
CA THR A 293 11.60 24.73 0.37
C THR A 293 12.20 23.54 1.10
N LYS A 294 12.48 23.69 2.39
CA LYS A 294 13.01 22.61 3.26
C LYS A 294 11.89 22.08 4.14
N GLU A 295 11.77 20.76 4.24
CA GLU A 295 10.96 20.09 5.24
C GLU A 295 11.89 19.40 6.22
N GLU A 296 11.77 19.78 7.49
CA GLU A 296 12.59 19.22 8.56
C GLU A 296 11.97 17.93 9.10
N HIS A 297 12.81 16.94 9.32
CA HIS A 297 12.41 15.68 9.93
C HIS A 297 13.30 15.39 11.14
N SER A 298 12.70 14.97 12.26
CA SER A 298 13.44 14.70 13.51
C SER A 298 14.17 13.36 13.51
N ILE A 299 13.70 12.40 12.70
CA ILE A 299 14.19 11.00 12.68
C ILE A 299 14.82 10.65 11.33
N ARG A 300 14.44 11.34 10.26
CA ARG A 300 14.88 11.07 8.87
C ARG A 300 15.68 12.25 8.34
N SER A 301 16.37 12.06 7.21
CA SER A 301 17.03 13.17 6.53
C SER A 301 16.02 14.19 6.01
N ASN A 302 16.36 15.47 6.12
CA ASN A 302 15.56 16.57 5.62
C ASN A 302 15.32 16.45 4.12
N LYS A 303 14.13 16.86 3.68
CA LYS A 303 13.76 16.89 2.26
C LYS A 303 13.74 18.33 1.74
N TYR A 304 14.01 18.46 0.45
CA TYR A 304 14.03 19.73 -0.26
C TYR A 304 13.07 19.65 -1.44
N PHE A 305 12.38 20.76 -1.73
CA PHE A 305 11.34 20.80 -2.74
C PHE A 305 11.48 22.03 -3.63
N PHE A 306 11.28 21.86 -4.92
CA PHE A 306 11.14 22.97 -5.87
C PHE A 306 10.24 22.58 -7.04
N ARG A 307 9.82 23.56 -7.85
CA ARG A 307 9.07 23.32 -9.10
C ARG A 307 9.89 23.83 -10.28
N LYS A 308 10.00 23.06 -11.38
CA LYS A 308 10.66 23.51 -12.63
C LYS A 308 9.88 24.64 -13.33
N HIS A 309 8.56 24.68 -13.14
CA HIS A 309 7.64 25.68 -13.69
C HIS A 309 6.57 26.04 -12.65
N ARG A 310 5.97 27.24 -12.72
CA ARG A 310 4.98 27.75 -11.72
C ARG A 310 3.84 26.76 -11.42
N LYS A 311 3.29 26.10 -12.45
CA LYS A 311 2.25 25.07 -12.35
C LYS A 311 2.76 23.63 -12.47
N GLY A 312 4.08 23.44 -12.53
CA GLY A 312 4.70 22.12 -12.72
C GLY A 312 4.69 21.27 -11.45
N ARG A 313 4.93 19.97 -11.61
CA ARG A 313 5.06 19.01 -10.50
C ARG A 313 6.15 19.46 -9.50
N VAL A 314 5.91 19.22 -8.22
CA VAL A 314 6.93 19.40 -7.17
C VAL A 314 7.97 18.30 -7.30
N ILE A 315 9.23 18.69 -7.42
CA ILE A 315 10.38 17.80 -7.37
C ILE A 315 10.84 17.72 -5.94
N THR A 316 10.98 16.50 -5.43
CA THR A 316 11.50 16.20 -4.09
C THR A 316 12.95 15.74 -4.22
N THR A 317 13.85 16.38 -3.48
CA THR A 317 15.29 16.10 -3.49
C THR A 317 15.83 16.00 -2.07
N LYS A 318 17.05 15.49 -1.95
CA LYS A 318 17.86 15.45 -0.73
C LYS A 318 19.02 16.44 -0.85
N ILE A 319 19.71 16.69 0.26
CA ILE A 319 20.89 17.56 0.28
C ILE A 319 21.99 17.12 -0.70
N GLU A 320 22.16 15.80 -0.86
CA GLU A 320 23.15 15.19 -1.75
C GLU A 320 22.87 15.43 -3.24
N ASP A 321 21.65 15.85 -3.61
CA ASP A 321 21.28 16.15 -4.99
C ASP A 321 21.65 17.58 -5.42
N TRP A 322 22.20 18.37 -4.50
CA TRP A 322 22.57 19.77 -4.72
C TRP A 322 24.08 19.98 -4.62
N ASN A 323 24.58 20.92 -5.40
CA ASN A 323 25.93 21.45 -5.26
C ASN A 323 25.87 22.93 -4.92
N GLU A 324 26.66 23.35 -3.93
CA GLU A 324 26.79 24.75 -3.53
C GLU A 324 27.87 25.44 -4.37
N VAL A 325 27.53 26.60 -4.94
CA VAL A 325 28.44 27.47 -5.67
C VAL A 325 28.24 28.93 -5.24
N THR A 326 29.26 29.74 -5.49
CA THR A 326 29.19 31.19 -5.28
C THR A 326 28.79 31.84 -6.59
N ALA A 327 27.62 32.49 -6.63
CA ALA A 327 27.19 33.27 -7.78
C ALA A 327 28.08 34.51 -7.97
N GLY A 328 28.01 35.14 -9.15
CA GLY A 328 28.84 36.32 -9.48
C GLY A 328 28.64 37.53 -8.55
N ASP A 329 27.52 37.56 -7.81
CA ASP A 329 27.21 38.56 -6.78
C ASP A 329 27.75 38.21 -5.39
N GLY A 330 28.53 37.12 -5.27
CA GLY A 330 29.11 36.64 -4.01
C GLY A 330 28.16 35.81 -3.14
N ARG A 331 26.90 35.61 -3.54
CA ARG A 331 25.94 34.82 -2.77
C ARG A 331 26.11 33.33 -2.99
N LYS A 332 25.92 32.54 -1.94
CA LYS A 332 25.88 31.08 -2.03
C LYS A 332 24.53 30.63 -2.59
N VAL A 333 24.59 29.89 -3.69
CA VAL A 333 23.44 29.30 -4.38
C VAL A 333 23.66 27.81 -4.58
N TRP A 334 22.57 27.07 -4.66
CA TRP A 334 22.59 25.65 -4.96
C TRP A 334 22.13 25.42 -6.39
N TYR A 335 22.79 24.51 -7.11
CA TYR A 335 22.27 24.00 -8.37
C TYR A 335 21.95 22.50 -8.27
N TYR A 336 20.91 22.09 -8.97
CA TYR A 336 20.44 20.71 -8.98
C TYR A 336 21.33 19.84 -9.87
N LYS A 337 21.91 18.75 -9.33
CA LYS A 337 22.90 17.92 -10.03
C LYS A 337 22.36 17.26 -11.30
N GLU A 338 21.11 16.80 -11.29
CA GLU A 338 20.52 16.14 -12.45
C GLU A 338 20.18 17.12 -13.58
N ASP A 339 19.99 18.40 -13.27
CA ASP A 339 19.61 19.42 -14.24
C ASP A 339 20.16 20.78 -13.80
N THR A 340 21.41 21.04 -14.22
CA THR A 340 22.22 22.20 -13.83
C THR A 340 21.62 23.54 -14.27
N LYS A 341 20.50 23.53 -14.99
CA LYS A 341 19.73 24.72 -15.33
C LYS A 341 18.96 25.29 -14.14
N TYR A 342 18.70 24.52 -13.07
CA TYR A 342 17.89 24.97 -11.94
C TYR A 342 18.74 25.34 -10.73
N TRP A 343 18.64 26.61 -10.35
CA TRP A 343 19.43 27.23 -9.29
C TRP A 343 18.51 27.79 -8.22
N GLY A 344 18.91 27.80 -6.96
CA GLY A 344 18.11 28.37 -5.89
C GLY A 344 18.94 28.73 -4.67
N TYR A 345 18.44 29.66 -3.87
CA TYR A 345 19.07 29.97 -2.59
C TYR A 345 18.85 28.82 -1.61
N LYS A 346 19.89 28.53 -0.82
CA LYS A 346 19.80 27.56 0.27
C LYS A 346 18.70 28.02 1.25
N PRO A 347 17.67 27.18 1.50
CA PRO A 347 16.65 27.52 2.48
C PRO A 347 17.30 27.61 3.87
N ARG A 348 16.87 28.63 4.64
CA ARG A 348 17.37 28.85 6.01
C ARG A 348 16.95 27.75 6.95
#